data_AF-A0A374UB94-F1
#
_entry.id   AF-A0A374UB94-F1
#
_cell.length_a   1.000
_cell.length_b   1.000
_cell.length_c   1.000
_cell.angle_alpha   90.00
_cell.angle_beta   90.00
_cell.angle_gamma   90.00
#
_symmetry.space_group_name_H-M   'P 1'
#
loop_
_entity.id
_entity.type
_entity.pdbx_description
1 polymer ?
#
loop_
_entity_poly.entity_id
_entity_poly.type
_entity_poly.pdbx_seq_one_letter_code
_entity_poly.pdbx_strand_id
1 'polypeptide(L)'
;MESDGEDDRKRIRKTLGLLCAFLGILVVAAYQPSPSVIGGKDDEHISVEVQTLSDIHNGQFEALVSSGGRKEIDIRSYFNTGTASGLKAGEKWILFFASDANLEEETLHPYYMEKS
;
A
#
# COMPACT_ATOMS: atom_id res chain seq x y z
N MET A 1 -13.51 38.80 -52.41
CA MET A 1 -12.58 37.83 -51.81
C MET A 1 -12.93 37.74 -50.34
N GLU A 2 -13.79 36.81 -49.93
CA GLU A 2 -14.13 36.55 -48.51
C GLU A 2 -14.88 35.22 -48.42
N SER A 3 -14.16 34.12 -48.67
CA SER A 3 -14.72 32.75 -48.57
C SER A 3 -13.59 31.75 -48.34
N ASP A 4 -12.64 32.09 -47.45
CA ASP A 4 -11.49 31.24 -47.13
C ASP A 4 -11.43 30.99 -45.61
N GLY A 5 -11.76 32.01 -44.80
CA GLY A 5 -11.73 31.93 -43.33
C GLY A 5 -12.88 31.15 -42.65
N GLU A 6 -13.90 30.68 -43.38
CA GLU A 6 -14.95 29.84 -42.79
C GLU A 6 -14.58 28.35 -42.82
N ASP A 7 -13.97 27.88 -43.92
CA ASP A 7 -13.52 26.50 -44.06
C ASP A 7 -12.35 26.18 -43.13
N ASP A 8 -11.44 27.13 -42.92
CA ASP A 8 -10.34 26.96 -41.98
C ASP A 8 -10.82 26.89 -40.53
N ARG A 9 -11.85 27.67 -40.15
CA ARG A 9 -12.46 27.57 -38.82
C ARG A 9 -13.20 26.25 -38.60
N LYS A 10 -13.72 25.61 -39.65
CA LYS A 10 -14.31 24.27 -39.59
C LYS A 10 -13.23 23.19 -39.51
N ARG A 11 -12.12 23.34 -40.25
CA ARG A 11 -10.96 22.45 -40.18
C ARG A 11 -10.28 22.49 -38.81
N ILE A 12 -10.02 23.67 -38.27
CA ILE A 12 -9.42 23.87 -36.94
C ILE A 12 -10.26 23.22 -35.85
N ARG A 13 -11.59 23.37 -35.89
CA ARG A 13 -12.49 22.75 -34.91
C ARG A 13 -12.48 21.21 -34.97
N LYS A 14 -12.40 20.63 -36.17
CA LYS A 14 -12.26 19.17 -36.34
C LYS A 14 -10.92 18.65 -35.83
N THR A 15 -9.83 19.34 -36.17
CA THR A 15 -8.47 18.98 -35.73
C THR A 15 -8.33 19.10 -34.21
N LEU A 16 -8.90 20.13 -33.60
CA LEU A 16 -8.87 20.33 -32.14
C LEU A 16 -9.69 19.25 -31.42
N GLY A 17 -10.87 18.89 -31.93
CA GLY A 17 -11.67 17.80 -31.38
C GLY A 17 -10.94 16.46 -31.43
N LEU A 18 -10.23 16.20 -32.53
CA LEU A 18 -9.42 15.00 -32.69
C LEU A 18 -8.23 14.99 -31.71
N LEU A 19 -7.56 16.13 -31.53
CA LEU A 19 -6.47 16.28 -30.56
C LEU A 19 -6.95 16.02 -29.12
N CYS A 20 -8.12 16.54 -28.75
CA CYS A 20 -8.73 16.29 -27.44
C CYS A 20 -9.08 14.81 -27.23
N ALA A 21 -9.56 14.12 -28.28
CA ALA A 21 -9.82 12.68 -28.21
C ALA A 21 -8.54 11.87 -28.03
N PHE A 22 -7.46 12.22 -28.76
CA PHE A 22 -6.15 11.57 -28.58
C PHE A 22 -5.55 11.82 -27.20
N LEU A 23 -5.65 13.04 -26.67
CA LEU A 23 -5.21 13.35 -25.31
C LEU A 23 -6.00 12.56 -24.26
N GLY A 24 -7.32 12.40 -24.44
CA GLY A 24 -8.15 11.57 -23.57
C GLY A 24 -7.71 10.11 -23.56
N ILE A 25 -7.40 9.54 -24.73
CA ILE A 25 -6.91 8.16 -24.84
C ILE A 25 -5.51 8.02 -24.21
N LEU A 26 -4.63 9.01 -24.41
CA LEU A 26 -3.29 9.01 -23.81
C LEU A 26 -3.36 9.04 -22.27
N VAL A 27 -4.28 9.83 -21.70
CA VAL A 27 -4.50 9.90 -20.26
C VAL A 27 -5.01 8.56 -19.72
N VAL A 28 -5.92 7.88 -20.42
CA VAL A 28 -6.42 6.55 -20.02
C VAL A 28 -5.33 5.47 -20.16
N ALA A 29 -4.50 5.52 -21.20
CA ALA A 29 -3.40 4.58 -21.39
C ALA A 29 -2.24 4.79 -20.40
N ALA A 30 -1.99 6.05 -20.00
CA ALA A 30 -1.02 6.40 -18.95
C ALA A 30 -1.61 6.26 -17.54
N TYR A 31 -2.93 6.04 -17.42
CA TYR A 31 -3.57 5.65 -16.17
C TYR A 31 -3.17 4.21 -15.86
N GLN A 32 -1.93 4.03 -15.41
CA GLN A 32 -1.61 2.89 -14.59
C GLN A 32 -2.40 3.10 -13.30
N PRO A 33 -3.37 2.24 -12.94
CA PRO A 33 -3.81 2.22 -11.56
C PRO A 33 -2.55 1.99 -10.75
N SER A 34 -2.17 2.98 -9.93
CA SER A 34 -1.15 2.77 -8.91
C SER A 34 -1.46 1.44 -8.26
N PRO A 35 -0.49 0.53 -8.06
CA PRO A 35 -0.74 -0.66 -7.29
C PRO A 35 -1.35 -0.18 -5.97
N SER A 36 -2.65 -0.45 -5.83
CA SER A 36 -3.38 -0.17 -4.61
C SER A 36 -2.59 -0.92 -3.56
N VAL A 37 -1.92 -0.18 -2.69
CA VAL A 37 -1.52 -0.72 -1.40
C VAL A 37 -2.83 -1.13 -0.78
N ILE A 38 -3.10 -2.43 -0.84
CA ILE A 38 -4.24 -3.06 -0.16
C ILE A 38 -4.08 -2.67 1.31
N GLY A 39 -5.09 -1.96 1.80
CA GLY A 39 -5.00 -1.13 2.98
C GLY A 39 -6.02 -0.01 2.86
N GLY A 40 -7.25 -0.37 2.47
CA GLY A 40 -8.36 0.55 2.49
C GLY A 40 -8.57 0.98 3.94
N LYS A 41 -8.84 2.28 4.12
CA LYS A 41 -9.14 2.91 5.41
C LYS A 41 -10.34 2.28 6.14
N ASP A 42 -11.09 1.41 5.45
CA ASP A 42 -12.29 0.73 5.92
C ASP A 42 -12.16 -0.81 5.92
N ASP A 43 -10.98 -1.37 5.62
CA ASP A 43 -10.74 -2.79 5.86
C ASP A 43 -10.63 -2.98 7.38
N GLU A 44 -11.61 -3.66 7.99
CA GLU A 44 -11.55 -4.02 9.40
C GLU A 44 -10.22 -4.74 9.66
N HIS A 45 -9.41 -4.16 10.54
CA HIS A 45 -8.13 -4.72 10.92
C HIS A 45 -7.97 -4.65 12.44
N ILE A 46 -7.21 -5.59 12.96
CA ILE A 46 -6.87 -5.65 14.36
C ILE A 46 -5.47 -5.07 14.51
N SER A 47 -5.35 -3.97 15.26
CA SER A 47 -4.08 -3.41 15.67
C SER A 47 -3.66 -3.96 17.02
N VAL A 48 -2.44 -4.47 17.14
CA VAL A 48 -1.88 -5.00 18.39
C VAL A 48 -0.58 -4.28 18.71
N GLU A 49 -0.52 -3.65 19.88
CA GLU A 49 0.75 -3.13 20.41
C GLU A 49 1.58 -4.30 20.95
N VAL A 50 2.80 -4.42 20.45
CA VAL A 50 3.75 -5.45 20.86
C VAL A 50 5.10 -4.83 21.24
N GLN A 51 5.83 -5.54 22.10
CA GLN A 51 7.24 -5.25 22.36
C GLN A 51 8.12 -6.36 21.79
N THR A 52 9.03 -6.00 20.90
CA THR A 52 10.01 -6.93 20.32
C THR A 52 10.94 -7.46 21.43
N LEU A 53 11.08 -8.78 21.54
CA LEU A 53 11.90 -9.43 22.57
C LEU A 53 13.30 -9.81 22.06
N SER A 54 13.44 -10.03 20.76
CA SER A 54 14.68 -10.43 20.10
C SER A 54 14.89 -9.64 18.80
N ASP A 55 16.15 -9.49 18.39
CA ASP A 55 16.45 -8.90 17.09
C ASP A 55 15.86 -9.75 15.96
N ILE A 56 15.49 -9.10 14.87
CA ILE A 56 14.89 -9.79 13.73
C ILE A 56 15.91 -10.67 13.04
N HIS A 57 15.59 -11.95 12.92
CA HIS A 57 16.39 -12.91 12.17
C HIS A 57 15.57 -13.47 11.01
N ASN A 58 16.04 -13.24 9.78
CA ASN A 58 15.40 -13.76 8.56
C ASN A 58 13.90 -13.40 8.44
N GLY A 59 13.52 -12.20 8.90
CA GLY A 59 12.13 -11.74 8.89
C GLY A 59 11.24 -12.34 9.97
N GLN A 60 11.82 -12.97 11.00
CA GLN A 60 11.07 -13.50 12.13
C GLN A 60 11.63 -12.96 13.46
N PHE A 61 10.77 -12.76 14.45
CA PHE A 61 11.13 -12.36 15.81
C PHE A 61 10.08 -12.76 16.83
N GLU A 62 10.44 -12.77 18.11
CA GLU A 62 9.48 -12.95 19.20
C GLU A 62 8.99 -11.60 19.71
N ALA A 63 7.71 -11.51 20.02
CA ALA A 63 7.09 -10.32 20.59
C ALA A 63 6.20 -10.64 21.79
N LEU A 64 6.17 -9.72 22.76
CA LEU A 64 5.19 -9.72 23.84
C LEU A 64 3.95 -8.96 23.38
N VAL A 65 2.80 -9.63 23.29
CA VAL A 65 1.51 -9.00 22.96
C VAL A 65 0.87 -8.38 24.21
N SER A 66 -0.06 -7.43 24.03
CA SER A 66 -0.69 -6.69 25.15
C SER A 66 -1.44 -7.60 26.15
N SER A 67 -1.86 -8.80 25.73
CA SER A 67 -2.46 -9.82 26.60
C SER A 67 -1.45 -10.52 27.53
N GLY A 68 -0.15 -10.24 27.40
CA GLY A 68 0.94 -10.85 28.15
C GLY A 68 1.48 -12.16 27.54
N GLY A 69 0.88 -12.63 26.44
CA GLY A 69 1.38 -13.78 25.69
C GLY A 69 2.65 -13.47 24.89
N ARG A 70 3.48 -14.49 24.65
CA ARG A 70 4.57 -14.43 23.67
C ARG A 70 4.09 -15.01 22.35
N LYS A 71 4.45 -14.35 21.25
CA LYS A 71 4.09 -14.78 19.90
C LYS A 71 5.30 -14.67 18.98
N GLU A 72 5.43 -15.61 18.06
CA GLU A 72 6.36 -15.47 16.94
C GLU A 72 5.69 -14.60 15.88
N ILE A 73 6.40 -13.60 15.39
CA ILE A 73 5.94 -12.69 14.34
C ILE A 73 6.78 -12.94 13.09
N ASP A 74 6.12 -13.25 11.98
CA ASP A 74 6.76 -13.47 10.69
C ASP A 74 6.38 -12.36 9.71
N ILE A 75 7.38 -11.55 9.38
CA ILE A 75 7.31 -10.39 8.50
C ILE A 75 8.09 -10.63 7.20
N ARG A 76 8.34 -11.88 6.81
CA ARG A 76 9.06 -12.19 5.56
C ARG A 76 8.37 -11.59 4.32
N SER A 77 7.05 -11.43 4.36
CA SER A 77 6.27 -10.67 3.37
C SER A 77 6.69 -9.20 3.24
N TYR A 78 7.28 -8.60 4.29
CA TYR A 78 7.78 -7.21 4.36
C TYR A 78 9.29 -7.09 4.18
N PHE A 79 10.02 -8.20 4.13
CA PHE A 79 11.48 -8.13 4.11
C PHE A 79 12.01 -7.45 2.83
N ASN A 80 11.28 -7.59 1.73
CA ASN A 80 11.64 -6.97 0.45
C ASN A 80 11.27 -5.48 0.35
N THR A 81 10.53 -4.91 1.31
CA THR A 81 10.12 -3.50 1.28
C THR A 81 11.07 -2.58 2.05
N GLY A 82 12.09 -3.13 2.72
CA GLY A 82 13.03 -2.37 3.57
C GLY A 82 12.46 -1.94 4.92
N THR A 83 11.13 -2.02 5.12
CA THR A 83 10.42 -1.71 6.37
C THR A 83 10.91 -2.55 7.55
N ALA A 84 11.32 -3.80 7.29
CA ALA A 84 11.82 -4.74 8.29
C ALA A 84 13.21 -4.39 8.86
N SER A 85 14.01 -3.60 8.13
CA SER A 85 15.43 -3.36 8.45
C SER A 85 15.70 -2.45 9.67
N GLY A 86 14.64 -1.96 10.33
CA GLY A 86 14.73 -1.02 11.45
C GLY A 86 14.26 -1.55 12.80
N LEU A 87 13.69 -2.76 12.85
CA LEU A 87 13.11 -3.35 14.06
C LEU A 87 14.20 -3.91 14.98
N LYS A 88 14.22 -3.50 16.25
CA LYS A 88 15.20 -3.95 17.25
C LYS A 88 14.55 -4.50 18.52
N ALA A 89 15.27 -5.37 19.22
CA ALA A 89 14.86 -5.83 20.54
C ALA A 89 14.60 -4.65 21.50
N GLY A 90 13.50 -4.74 22.26
CA GLY A 90 13.05 -3.75 23.23
C GLY A 90 12.15 -2.65 22.68
N GLU A 91 12.08 -2.46 21.36
CA GLU A 91 11.22 -1.45 20.75
C GLU A 91 9.73 -1.85 20.77
N LYS A 92 8.87 -0.84 20.84
CA LYS A 92 7.41 -0.99 20.78
C LYS A 92 6.90 -0.67 19.39
N TRP A 93 5.98 -1.51 18.92
CA TRP A 93 5.43 -1.45 17.58
C TRP A 93 3.94 -1.76 17.61
N ILE A 94 3.21 -1.14 16.69
CA ILE A 94 1.81 -1.45 16.41
C ILE A 94 1.79 -2.33 15.16
N LEU A 95 1.36 -3.57 15.32
CA LEU A 95 1.20 -4.53 14.23
C LEU A 95 -0.26 -4.57 13.79
N PHE A 96 -0.50 -4.59 12.49
CA PHE A 96 -1.83 -4.60 11.90
C PHE A 96 -2.08 -5.95 11.22
N PHE A 97 -3.17 -6.60 11.61
CA PHE A 97 -3.59 -7.91 11.12
C PHE A 97 -4.98 -7.81 10.49
N ALA A 98 -5.27 -8.68 9.53
CA ALA A 98 -6.62 -8.80 8.99
C ALA A 98 -7.62 -9.12 10.11
N SER A 99 -8.89 -8.68 10.00
CA SER A 99 -9.90 -8.91 11.04
C SER A 99 -10.21 -10.38 11.32
N ASP A 100 -9.97 -11.25 10.34
CA ASP A 100 -10.12 -12.70 10.44
C ASP A 100 -8.85 -13.40 10.97
N ALA A 101 -7.80 -12.65 11.33
CA ALA A 101 -6.57 -13.22 11.84
C ALA A 101 -6.80 -13.95 13.17
N ASN A 102 -6.38 -15.21 13.22
CA ASN A 102 -6.43 -16.01 14.43
C ASN A 102 -5.25 -15.67 15.34
N LEU A 103 -5.46 -14.75 16.29
CA LEU A 103 -4.45 -14.33 17.26
C LEU A 103 -4.02 -15.45 18.24
N GLU A 104 -4.73 -16.58 18.24
CA GLU A 104 -4.33 -17.75 19.03
C GLU A 104 -3.23 -18.57 18.34
N GLU A 105 -2.96 -18.36 17.05
CA GLU A 105 -1.89 -19.04 16.31
C GLU A 105 -0.51 -18.79 16.91
N GLU A 106 0.37 -19.77 16.73
CA GLU A 106 1.75 -19.73 17.25
C GLU A 106 2.58 -18.65 16.55
N THR A 107 2.41 -18.53 15.23
CA THR A 107 3.07 -17.54 14.38
C THR A 107 2.03 -16.60 13.78
N LEU A 108 2.25 -15.29 13.87
CA LEU A 108 1.37 -14.28 13.30
C LEU A 108 2.02 -13.56 12.13
N HIS A 109 1.20 -13.19 11.14
CA HIS A 109 1.62 -12.56 9.90
C HIS A 109 0.95 -11.19 9.76
N PRO A 110 1.54 -10.10 10.29
CA PRO A 110 0.97 -8.78 10.13
C PRO A 110 1.06 -8.34 8.68
N TYR A 111 0.10 -7.55 8.20
CA TYR A 111 0.16 -6.97 6.86
C TYR A 111 0.64 -5.49 6.85
N TYR A 112 0.77 -4.88 8.02
CA TYR A 112 1.34 -3.54 8.17
C TYR A 112 1.90 -3.38 9.59
N MET A 113 2.88 -2.49 9.74
CA MET A 113 3.57 -2.25 11.01
C MET A 113 3.95 -0.79 11.12
N GLU A 114 3.77 -0.22 12.31
CA GLU A 114 4.11 1.16 12.62
C GLU A 114 4.86 1.25 13.95
N LYS A 115 5.84 2.14 14.03
CA LYS A 115 6.57 2.39 15.28
C LYS A 115 5.69 3.19 16.23
N SER A 116 5.56 2.72 17.48
CA SER A 116 4.81 3.42 18.53
C SER A 116 5.56 4.62 19.12
#